data_AF-A0A9E5FXW5-F1
#
_entry.id   AF-A0A9E5FXW5-F1
#
_cell.length_a   1.000
_cell.length_b   1.000
_cell.length_c   1.000
_cell.angle_alpha   90.00
_cell.angle_beta   90.00
_cell.angle_gamma   90.00
#
_symmetry.space_group_name_H-M   'P 1'
#
loop_
_entity.id
_entity.type
_entity.pdbx_description
1 polymer ?
#
loop_
_entity_poly.entity_id
_entity_poly.type
_entity_poly.pdbx_seq_one_letter_code
_entity_poly.pdbx_strand_id
1 'polypeptide(L)'
;MRPAPLVVKLGGALLDDAAQFPQVFDALARMHQLHPGGLVIVHGGGKAVDRQLDRVGLHTERREGIRITPPEAVEQVTAVLAGAMNTQLLGLLLSR
;
A
#
# COMPACT_ATOMS: atom_id res chain seq x y z
N MET A 1 -17.94 -7.70 -23.71
CA MET A 1 -16.98 -7.93 -22.60
C MET A 1 -16.99 -6.70 -21.71
N ARG A 2 -16.93 -6.84 -20.38
CA ARG A 2 -16.76 -5.66 -19.50
C ARG A 2 -15.37 -5.05 -19.74
N PRO A 3 -15.23 -3.72 -19.79
CA PRO A 3 -13.93 -3.09 -19.92
C PRO A 3 -13.02 -3.49 -18.76
N ALA A 4 -11.75 -3.78 -19.05
CA ALA A 4 -10.77 -4.19 -18.04
C ALA A 4 -10.43 -3.02 -17.11
N PRO A 5 -10.12 -3.27 -15.82
CA PRO A 5 -9.70 -2.21 -14.91
C PRO A 5 -8.29 -1.73 -15.21
N LEU A 6 -8.02 -0.47 -14.90
CA LEU A 6 -6.66 0.04 -14.85
C LEU A 6 -6.06 -0.27 -13.47
N VAL A 7 -4.94 -1.00 -13.45
CA VAL A 7 -4.24 -1.39 -12.22
C VAL A 7 -3.11 -0.40 -11.91
N VAL A 8 -3.14 0.22 -10.74
CA VAL A 8 -2.14 1.21 -10.30
C VAL A 8 -1.39 0.68 -9.09
N LYS A 9 -0.06 0.54 -9.22
CA LYS A 9 0.81 0.19 -8.09
C LYS A 9 1.23 1.46 -7.35
N LEU A 10 0.71 1.64 -6.14
CA LEU A 10 1.19 2.66 -5.19
C LEU A 10 2.34 2.09 -4.34
N GLY A 11 3.40 2.88 -4.17
CA GLY A 11 4.62 2.45 -3.48
C GLY A 11 5.58 3.60 -3.20
N GLY A 12 6.67 3.27 -2.51
CA GLY A 12 7.74 4.23 -2.22
C GLY A 12 7.37 5.28 -1.17
N ALA A 13 8.06 6.42 -1.23
CA ALA A 13 7.92 7.53 -0.27
C ALA A 13 6.48 8.05 -0.14
N LEU A 14 5.69 7.93 -1.20
CA LEU A 14 4.28 8.28 -1.23
C LEU A 14 3.46 7.55 -0.15
N LEU A 15 3.81 6.30 0.17
CA LEU A 15 3.10 5.54 1.21
C LEU A 15 3.61 5.83 2.63
N ASP A 16 4.82 6.40 2.77
CA ASP A 16 5.34 6.75 4.09
C ASP A 16 4.61 7.97 4.68
N ASP A 17 4.20 8.90 3.80
CA ASP A 17 3.43 10.08 4.19
C ASP A 17 2.31 10.39 3.17
N ALA A 18 1.38 9.46 3.03
CA ALA A 18 0.30 9.58 2.05
C ALA A 18 -0.56 10.84 2.24
N ALA A 19 -0.66 11.36 3.47
CA ALA A 19 -1.37 12.59 3.77
C ALA A 19 -0.69 13.83 3.15
N GLN A 20 0.63 13.80 2.91
CA GLN A 20 1.36 14.87 2.24
C GLN A 20 1.16 14.92 0.72
N PHE A 21 0.50 13.93 0.13
CA PHE A 21 0.29 13.85 -1.31
C PHE A 21 -1.19 13.79 -1.71
N PRO A 22 -2.06 14.72 -1.22
CA PRO A 22 -3.49 14.70 -1.52
C PRO A 22 -3.78 14.71 -3.02
N GLN A 23 -2.96 15.40 -3.81
CA GLN A 23 -3.06 15.50 -5.26
C GLN A 23 -3.00 14.15 -5.99
N VAL A 24 -2.33 13.14 -5.40
CA VAL A 24 -2.28 11.79 -5.98
C VAL A 24 -3.62 11.11 -5.83
N PHE A 25 -4.27 11.25 -4.67
CA PHE A 25 -5.60 10.68 -4.42
C PHE A 25 -6.66 11.36 -5.30
N ASP A 26 -6.57 12.67 -5.49
CA ASP A 26 -7.45 13.39 -6.41
C ASP A 26 -7.26 12.92 -7.86
N ALA A 27 -6.00 12.65 -8.27
CA ALA A 27 -5.71 12.10 -9.59
C ALA A 27 -6.28 10.69 -9.76
N LEU A 28 -6.15 9.82 -8.75
CA LEU A 28 -6.73 8.47 -8.78
C LEU A 28 -8.26 8.51 -8.89
N ALA A 29 -8.92 9.42 -8.16
CA ALA A 29 -10.37 9.63 -8.25
C ALA A 29 -10.79 10.08 -9.67
N ARG A 30 -10.08 11.06 -10.25
CA ARG A 30 -10.31 11.46 -11.65
C ARG A 30 -10.07 10.32 -12.64
N MET A 31 -9.00 9.55 -12.47
CA MET A 31 -8.71 8.40 -13.33
C MET A 31 -9.80 7.33 -13.25
N HIS A 32 -10.35 7.08 -12.06
CA HIS A 32 -11.48 6.17 -11.89
C HIS A 32 -12.72 6.64 -12.66
N GLN A 33 -13.04 7.93 -12.65
CA GLN A 33 -14.17 8.50 -13.39
C GLN A 33 -13.98 8.41 -14.91
N LEU A 34 -12.73 8.55 -15.39
CA LEU A 34 -12.41 8.54 -16.82
C LEU A 34 -12.26 7.13 -17.40
N HIS A 35 -12.06 6.10 -16.57
CA HIS A 35 -11.79 4.74 -17.03
C HIS A 35 -13.04 3.84 -16.88
N PRO A 36 -13.70 3.42 -17.99
CA PRO A 36 -14.95 2.66 -17.91
C PRO A 36 -14.86 1.32 -17.18
N GLY A 37 -13.68 0.70 -17.15
CA GLY A 37 -13.42 -0.54 -16.40
C GLY A 37 -13.11 -0.32 -14.91
N GLY A 38 -13.12 0.92 -14.44
CA GLY A 38 -12.74 1.29 -13.08
C GLY A 38 -11.23 1.22 -12.84
N LEU A 39 -10.87 1.30 -11.56
CA LEU A 39 -9.49 1.36 -11.09
C LEU A 39 -9.26 0.28 -10.02
N VAL A 40 -8.11 -0.38 -10.06
CA VAL A 40 -7.63 -1.29 -9.00
C VAL A 40 -6.33 -0.73 -8.46
N ILE A 41 -6.27 -0.48 -7.17
CA ILE A 41 -5.08 0.03 -6.51
C ILE A 41 -4.38 -1.11 -5.79
N VAL A 42 -3.09 -1.29 -6.08
CA VAL A 42 -2.21 -2.26 -5.41
C VAL A 42 -1.16 -1.50 -4.62
N HIS A 43 -1.09 -1.67 -3.32
CA HIS A 43 -0.11 -0.97 -2.49
C HIS A 43 0.97 -1.91 -1.97
N GLY A 44 2.04 -1.32 -1.43
CA GLY A 44 3.07 -2.04 -0.68
C GLY A 44 3.13 -1.46 0.72
N GLY A 45 4.30 -1.53 1.34
CA GLY A 45 4.48 -0.97 2.67
C GLY A 45 5.82 -1.28 3.29
N GLY A 46 6.86 -1.47 2.47
CA GLY A 46 8.14 -2.05 2.91
C GLY A 46 8.70 -1.40 4.17
N LYS A 47 8.80 -0.07 4.18
CA LYS A 47 9.31 0.69 5.33
C LYS A 47 8.36 0.66 6.54
N ALA A 48 7.04 0.67 6.34
CA ALA A 48 6.10 0.56 7.45
C ALA A 48 6.20 -0.82 8.13
N VAL A 49 6.39 -1.88 7.34
CA VAL A 49 6.68 -3.22 7.83
C VAL A 49 8.03 -3.24 8.55
N ASP A 50 9.09 -2.66 7.95
CA ASP A 50 10.43 -2.57 8.58
C ASP A 50 10.33 -1.93 9.98
N ARG A 51 9.63 -0.80 10.09
CA ARG A 51 9.39 -0.11 11.37
C ARG A 51 8.57 -0.93 12.37
N GLN A 52 7.66 -1.78 11.93
CA GLN A 52 6.88 -2.64 12.83
C GLN A 52 7.74 -3.79 13.36
N LEU A 53 8.46 -4.47 12.46
CA LEU A 53 9.31 -5.60 12.83
C LEU A 53 10.42 -5.15 13.79
N ASP A 54 11.06 -4.01 13.52
CA ASP A 54 12.05 -3.40 14.42
C ASP A 54 11.49 -3.12 15.83
N ARG A 55 10.27 -2.55 15.90
CA ARG A 55 9.60 -2.27 17.19
C ARG A 55 9.30 -3.52 18.03
N VAL A 56 9.11 -4.67 17.39
CA VAL A 56 8.86 -5.94 18.09
C VAL A 56 10.11 -6.81 18.20
N GLY A 57 11.29 -6.27 17.86
CA GLY A 57 12.57 -6.97 17.96
C GLY A 57 12.80 -8.04 16.89
N LEU A 58 12.05 -8.02 15.79
CA LEU A 58 12.22 -8.94 14.66
C LEU A 58 13.15 -8.32 13.60
N HIS A 59 14.24 -9.01 13.31
CA HIS A 59 15.20 -8.55 12.31
C HIS A 59 14.63 -8.64 10.89
N THR A 60 14.85 -7.58 10.09
CA THR A 60 14.51 -7.58 8.67
C THR A 60 15.72 -8.01 7.83
N GLU A 61 15.61 -9.13 7.12
CA GLU A 61 16.59 -9.54 6.11
C GLU A 61 16.01 -9.39 4.70
N ARG A 62 16.88 -9.07 3.73
CA ARG A 62 16.54 -9.05 2.31
C ARG A 62 17.56 -9.84 1.50
N ARG A 63 17.07 -10.61 0.53
CA ARG A 63 17.88 -11.26 -0.50
C ARG A 63 17.43 -10.71 -1.85
N GLU A 64 18.34 -10.07 -2.57
CA GLU A 64 18.06 -9.49 -3.90
C GLU A 64 16.85 -8.53 -3.89
N GLY A 65 16.73 -7.74 -2.81
CA GLY A 65 15.63 -6.78 -2.63
C GLY A 65 14.33 -7.37 -2.08
N ILE A 66 14.18 -8.70 -2.05
CA ILE A 66 13.01 -9.40 -1.53
C ILE A 66 13.17 -9.62 -0.03
N ARG A 67 12.15 -9.28 0.78
CA ARG A 67 12.13 -9.54 2.21
C ARG A 67 12.07 -11.04 2.46
N ILE A 68 12.98 -11.57 3.26
CA ILE A 68 12.84 -12.89 3.84
C ILE A 68 11.88 -12.76 5.02
N THR A 69 10.74 -13.44 4.94
CA THR A 69 9.67 -13.34 5.94
C THR A 69 9.50 -14.68 6.63
N PRO A 70 10.12 -14.88 7.80
CA PRO A 70 9.94 -16.12 8.55
C PRO A 70 8.52 -16.19 9.14
N PRO A 71 8.02 -17.38 9.52
CA PRO A 71 6.64 -17.57 9.97
C PRO A 71 6.20 -16.61 11.08
N GLU A 72 7.07 -16.34 12.06
CA GLU A 72 6.81 -15.44 13.18
C GLU A 72 6.60 -13.97 12.77
N ALA A 73 7.09 -13.57 11.59
CA ALA A 73 6.91 -12.22 11.07
C ALA A 73 5.63 -12.05 10.24
N VAL A 74 5.00 -13.14 9.79
CA VAL A 74 3.86 -13.10 8.84
C VAL A 74 2.67 -12.33 9.41
N GLU A 75 2.31 -12.57 10.67
CA GLU A 75 1.19 -11.87 11.31
C GLU A 75 1.46 -10.36 11.41
N GLN A 76 2.67 -9.97 11.78
CA GLN A 76 3.07 -8.56 11.89
C GLN A 76 3.05 -7.86 10.52
N VAL A 77 3.60 -8.52 9.49
CA VAL A 77 3.59 -8.01 8.11
C VAL A 77 2.16 -7.86 7.60
N THR A 78 1.30 -8.86 7.85
CA THR A 78 -0.11 -8.85 7.43
C THR A 78 -0.89 -7.75 8.13
N ALA A 79 -0.72 -7.59 9.45
CA ALA A 79 -1.38 -6.55 10.22
C ALA A 79 -1.03 -5.14 9.72
N VAL A 80 0.23 -4.91 9.34
CA VAL A 80 0.66 -3.63 8.78
C VAL A 80 0.06 -3.41 7.38
N LEU A 81 0.20 -4.38 6.47
CA LEU A 81 -0.20 -4.20 5.09
C LEU A 81 -1.73 -4.21 4.95
N ALA A 82 -2.40 -5.27 5.38
CA ALA A 82 -3.84 -5.45 5.21
C ALA A 82 -4.67 -4.66 6.24
N GLY A 83 -4.12 -4.42 7.43
CA GLY A 83 -4.76 -3.62 8.46
C GLY A 83 -4.44 -2.13 8.28
N ALA A 84 -3.35 -1.68 8.89
CA ALA A 84 -3.05 -0.26 9.03
C ALA A 84 -2.97 0.49 7.68
N MET A 85 -2.16 0.00 6.75
CA MET A 85 -1.90 0.72 5.49
C MET A 85 -3.08 0.69 4.54
N ASN A 86 -3.68 -0.48 4.34
CA ASN A 86 -4.84 -0.61 3.45
C ASN A 86 -6.01 0.26 3.95
N THR A 87 -6.31 0.23 5.25
CA THR A 87 -7.37 1.06 5.84
C THR A 87 -7.07 2.56 5.75
N GLN A 88 -5.82 2.97 5.97
CA GLN A 88 -5.43 4.38 5.81
C GLN A 88 -5.61 4.86 4.36
N LEU A 89 -5.17 4.07 3.38
CA LEU A 89 -5.34 4.40 1.96
C LEU A 89 -6.82 4.46 1.56
N LEU A 90 -7.63 3.53 2.06
CA LEU A 90 -9.07 3.56 1.85
C LEU A 90 -9.69 4.85 2.40
N GLY A 91 -9.32 5.26 3.62
CA GLY A 91 -9.80 6.51 4.21
C GLY A 91 -9.43 7.74 3.38
N LEU A 92 -8.20 7.80 2.88
CA LEU A 92 -7.76 8.89 2.00
C LEU A 92 -8.56 8.94 0.69
N LEU A 93 -8.84 7.79 0.08
CA LEU A 93 -9.62 7.70 -1.15
C LEU A 93 -11.11 8.05 -0.95
N LEU A 94 -11.72 7.61 0.16
CA LEU A 94 -13.13 7.89 0.46
C LEU A 94 -13.38 9.35 0.86
N SER A 95 -12.33 10.06 1.28
CA SER A 95 -12.40 11.49 1.59
C SER A 95 -12.28 12.41 0.37
N ARG A 96 -12.56 11.89 -0.84
CA ARG A 96 -12.47 12.60 -2.13
C ARG A 96 -13.77 12.54 -2.90
#